data_AF-A0A0G1DK62-F1
#
_entry.id   AF-A0A0G1DK62-F1
#
_cell.length_a   1.000
_cell.length_b   1.000
_cell.length_c   1.000
_cell.angle_alpha   90.00
_cell.angle_beta   90.00
_cell.angle_gamma   90.00
#
_symmetry.space_group_name_H-M   'P 1'
#
loop_
_entity.id
_entity.type
_entity.pdbx_description
1 polymer ?
#
loop_
_entity_poly.entity_id
_entity_poly.type
_entity_poly.pdbx_seq_one_letter_code
_entity_poly.pdbx_strand_id
1 'polypeptide(L)'
;MKKINIFLSLSAVIFFITFISVLPKKVNAQAGPDVCPSGLVSYWKGDDTAEDSVGPNNGQFVAQTASYATGKVNNAFNFDGGYFLSGSTNLPIGNSPRTLEFWVNGPNMALANSFLAGWGTSNGINYQMSSIFLGWSQYPSRQFAFWGFGADVIGNTLLDDNTWHHLAMTYDGTDGLNLKIYHNGILESYADRPHGAFTLSTPIGTDFIMAFNSFLESFGGGQRFHGLIDEVAVFNRALSESEVYQQFQNGVHGQSYCVVAVAIDIKPGSDPNCFNYNDHGVIPVAILGSSFFDATQVDPDTVLLNGQVVKAAGKSNKLLAHTEDVNTDGFDDLVVQIADSDGTYQTGDATATLTGKTLSGLDFQGTDSICIVP
;
A
#
# COMPACT_ATOMS: atom_id res chain seq x y z
N MET A 1 35.43 26.13 90.38
CA MET A 1 35.51 26.08 88.90
C MET A 1 35.83 24.64 88.48
N LYS A 2 34.82 23.85 88.08
CA LYS A 2 34.99 22.52 87.47
C LYS A 2 34.35 22.61 86.07
N LYS A 3 35.15 22.40 85.02
CA LYS A 3 34.66 22.30 83.63
C LYS A 3 34.26 20.84 83.38
N ILE A 4 33.02 20.63 82.94
CA ILE A 4 32.50 19.34 82.47
C ILE A 4 32.53 19.39 80.94
N ASN A 5 33.28 18.47 80.32
CA ASN A 5 33.27 18.26 78.87
C ASN A 5 32.28 17.14 78.56
N ILE A 6 31.28 17.42 77.72
CA ILE A 6 30.35 16.44 77.16
C ILE A 6 30.82 16.11 75.74
N PHE A 7 31.19 14.85 75.49
CA PHE A 7 31.39 14.31 74.15
C PHE A 7 30.05 13.80 73.63
N LEU A 8 29.55 14.36 72.53
CA LEU A 8 28.48 13.74 71.72
C LEU A 8 29.13 12.93 70.59
N SER A 9 28.84 11.63 70.52
CA SER A 9 29.19 10.80 69.36
C SER A 9 28.08 10.88 68.31
N LEU A 10 28.44 11.26 67.09
CA LEU A 10 27.53 11.35 65.94
C LEU A 10 27.68 10.07 65.11
N SER A 11 26.71 9.16 65.19
CA SER A 11 26.63 8.00 64.29
C SER A 11 25.79 8.38 63.07
N ALA A 12 26.42 8.53 61.91
CA ALA A 12 25.73 8.80 60.64
C ALA A 12 25.24 7.47 60.03
N VAL A 13 23.93 7.34 59.86
CA VAL A 13 23.29 6.25 59.11
C VAL A 13 23.14 6.74 57.67
N ILE A 14 23.86 6.11 56.72
CA ILE A 14 23.75 6.38 55.29
C ILE A 14 22.64 5.48 54.74
N PHE A 15 21.49 6.07 54.38
CA PHE A 15 20.46 5.39 53.59
C PHE A 15 20.85 5.43 52.11
N PHE A 16 21.19 4.29 51.54
CA PHE A 16 21.26 4.12 50.08
C PHE A 16 19.81 3.99 49.56
N ILE A 17 19.25 5.09 49.06
CA ILE A 17 18.02 5.03 48.27
C ILE A 17 18.44 4.75 46.82
N THR A 18 18.35 3.50 46.39
CA THR A 18 18.37 3.15 44.97
C THR A 18 17.10 3.68 44.33
N PHE A 19 17.19 4.83 43.67
CA PHE A 19 16.19 5.27 42.70
C PHE A 19 16.26 4.32 41.49
N ILE A 20 15.35 3.33 41.44
CA ILE A 20 15.04 2.66 40.18
C ILE A 20 14.21 3.67 39.39
N SER A 21 14.84 4.39 38.46
CA SER A 21 14.12 5.20 37.49
C SER A 21 13.38 4.27 36.54
N VAL A 22 12.12 3.97 36.83
CA VAL A 22 11.23 3.36 35.86
C VAL A 22 10.88 4.47 34.87
N LEU A 23 11.64 4.56 33.77
CA LEU A 23 11.25 5.36 32.61
C LEU A 23 9.93 4.76 32.07
N PRO A 24 8.99 5.59 31.58
CA PRO A 24 7.74 5.08 31.06
C PRO A 24 8.02 4.24 29.82
N LYS A 25 7.76 2.92 29.91
CA LYS A 25 7.65 2.06 28.72
C LYS A 25 6.46 2.54 27.88
N LYS A 26 6.51 2.44 26.55
CA LYS A 26 5.29 2.60 25.73
C LYS A 26 4.33 1.45 26.05
N VAL A 27 3.28 1.74 26.82
CA VAL A 27 2.44 0.73 27.49
C VAL A 27 1.38 0.11 26.57
N ASN A 28 1.09 0.70 25.40
CA ASN A 28 0.01 0.23 24.53
C ASN A 28 0.50 0.00 23.10
N ALA A 29 0.75 -1.26 22.74
CA ALA A 29 0.78 -1.68 21.35
C ALA A 29 -0.67 -1.79 20.86
N GLN A 30 -1.09 -0.90 19.98
CA GLN A 30 -2.34 -1.07 19.25
C GLN A 30 -2.00 -1.11 17.77
N ALA A 31 -2.41 -2.18 17.08
CA ALA A 31 -2.36 -2.20 15.62
C ALA A 31 -3.16 -1.00 15.09
N GLY A 32 -2.51 -0.20 14.25
CA GLY A 32 -3.18 0.91 13.58
C GLY A 32 -4.09 0.39 12.47
N PRO A 33 -4.99 1.22 11.91
CA PRO A 33 -5.57 0.91 10.61
C PRO A 33 -4.43 0.70 9.59
N ASP A 34 -4.61 -0.21 8.63
CA ASP A 34 -3.63 -0.46 7.58
C ASP A 34 -3.10 0.87 7.00
N VAL A 35 -1.79 0.94 6.79
CA VAL A 35 -1.17 2.08 6.13
C VAL A 35 -1.35 1.91 4.63
N CYS A 36 -2.22 2.75 4.07
CA CYS A 36 -2.47 2.80 2.64
C CYS A 36 -1.74 3.98 1.97
N PRO A 37 -1.45 3.89 0.66
CA PRO A 37 -0.82 4.99 -0.05
C PRO A 37 -1.78 6.19 -0.12
N SER A 38 -1.21 7.39 -0.03
CA SER A 38 -2.00 8.64 0.01
C SER A 38 -2.94 8.73 -1.19
N GLY A 39 -4.18 9.15 -0.95
CA GLY A 39 -5.19 9.36 -1.98
C GLY A 39 -5.90 8.10 -2.47
N LEU A 40 -5.60 6.91 -1.93
CA LEU A 40 -6.37 5.69 -2.19
C LEU A 40 -7.79 5.87 -1.61
N VAL A 41 -8.81 5.75 -2.46
CA VAL A 41 -10.22 5.97 -2.06
C VAL A 41 -11.08 4.70 -2.13
N SER A 42 -10.69 3.73 -2.95
CA SER A 42 -11.29 2.40 -3.01
C SER A 42 -10.24 1.37 -3.39
N TYR A 43 -10.30 0.20 -2.75
CA TYR A 43 -9.37 -0.89 -3.00
C TYR A 43 -10.02 -2.26 -2.79
N TRP A 44 -10.20 -2.98 -3.89
CA TRP A 44 -10.78 -4.32 -3.91
C TRP A 44 -9.71 -5.36 -4.21
N LYS A 45 -9.40 -6.19 -3.21
CA LYS A 45 -8.31 -7.17 -3.26
C LYS A 45 -8.63 -8.46 -4.01
N GLY A 46 -9.90 -8.80 -4.23
CA GLY A 46 -10.27 -10.10 -4.82
C GLY A 46 -10.10 -11.31 -3.89
N ASP A 47 -9.73 -11.08 -2.63
CA ASP A 47 -9.43 -12.09 -1.61
C ASP A 47 -10.68 -12.75 -1.00
N ASP A 48 -11.41 -13.49 -1.84
CA ASP A 48 -12.67 -14.17 -1.50
C ASP A 48 -13.80 -13.24 -1.03
N THR A 49 -13.64 -11.94 -1.26
CA THR A 49 -14.57 -10.90 -0.87
C THR A 49 -14.62 -9.76 -1.88
N ALA A 50 -15.80 -9.12 -1.96
CA ALA A 50 -16.05 -7.96 -2.81
C ALA A 50 -16.00 -6.65 -2.00
N GLU A 51 -15.61 -6.73 -0.72
CA GLU A 51 -15.51 -5.57 0.17
C GLU A 51 -14.42 -4.60 -0.31
N ASP A 52 -14.70 -3.31 -0.16
CA ASP A 52 -13.71 -2.25 -0.35
C ASP A 52 -12.91 -2.13 0.95
N SER A 53 -11.62 -2.44 0.88
CA SER A 53 -10.74 -2.47 2.07
C SER A 53 -10.36 -1.09 2.59
N VAL A 54 -10.70 -0.02 1.86
CA VAL A 54 -10.33 1.37 2.20
C VAL A 54 -11.56 2.27 2.28
N GLY A 55 -12.44 2.18 1.30
CA GLY A 55 -13.62 3.01 1.16
C GLY A 55 -14.92 2.27 1.47
N PRO A 56 -16.08 2.95 1.31
CA PRO A 56 -17.39 2.35 1.55
C PRO A 56 -17.98 1.65 0.31
N ASN A 57 -17.23 1.54 -0.80
CA ASN A 57 -17.77 1.06 -2.08
C ASN A 57 -17.72 -0.46 -2.18
N ASN A 58 -18.32 -1.17 -1.22
CA ASN A 58 -18.43 -2.62 -1.28
C ASN A 58 -19.12 -3.05 -2.57
N GLY A 59 -18.56 -4.07 -3.19
CA GLY A 59 -19.01 -4.62 -4.44
C GLY A 59 -19.99 -5.77 -4.29
N GLN A 60 -20.59 -6.12 -5.41
CA GLN A 60 -21.41 -7.29 -5.58
C GLN A 60 -21.22 -7.88 -6.97
N PHE A 61 -21.26 -9.19 -7.06
CA PHE A 61 -21.34 -9.86 -8.35
C PHE A 61 -22.75 -9.83 -8.89
N VAL A 62 -22.86 -9.50 -10.17
CA VAL A 62 -24.10 -9.55 -10.92
C VAL A 62 -23.97 -10.63 -12.00
N ALA A 63 -24.99 -11.50 -12.06
CA ALA A 63 -25.00 -12.80 -12.73
C ALA A 63 -24.04 -13.84 -12.08
N GLN A 64 -24.57 -15.03 -11.80
CA GLN A 64 -23.98 -16.05 -10.91
C GLN A 64 -22.72 -16.76 -11.43
N THR A 65 -22.02 -16.19 -12.41
CA THR A 65 -20.81 -16.79 -12.99
C THR A 65 -19.53 -16.00 -12.71
N ALA A 66 -19.61 -14.94 -11.89
CA ALA A 66 -18.44 -14.35 -11.24
C ALA A 66 -18.14 -15.07 -9.91
N SER A 67 -16.87 -15.28 -9.62
CA SER A 67 -16.35 -16.07 -8.49
C SER A 67 -14.97 -15.57 -8.08
N TYR A 68 -14.25 -16.34 -7.27
CA TYR A 68 -12.85 -16.09 -6.93
C TYR A 68 -11.98 -17.27 -7.38
N ALA A 69 -10.73 -17.00 -7.71
CA ALA A 69 -9.71 -18.01 -8.05
C ALA A 69 -8.32 -17.51 -7.64
N THR A 70 -7.29 -18.35 -7.74
CA THR A 70 -5.91 -17.92 -7.42
C THR A 70 -5.50 -16.70 -8.23
N GLY A 71 -5.09 -15.65 -7.51
CA GLY A 71 -4.80 -14.33 -8.03
C GLY A 71 -3.33 -14.07 -8.32
N LYS A 72 -3.03 -12.80 -8.57
CA LYS A 72 -1.67 -12.26 -8.58
C LYS A 72 -1.17 -12.12 -7.15
N VAL A 73 -1.99 -11.55 -6.27
CA VAL A 73 -1.81 -11.50 -4.83
C VAL A 73 -2.93 -12.35 -4.26
N ASN A 74 -2.60 -13.41 -3.51
CA ASN A 74 -3.60 -14.29 -2.90
C ASN A 74 -4.68 -14.80 -3.90
N ASN A 75 -5.93 -14.30 -3.80
CA ASN A 75 -7.05 -14.65 -4.69
C ASN A 75 -7.52 -13.42 -5.49
N ALA A 76 -8.07 -13.66 -6.68
CA ALA A 76 -8.54 -12.63 -7.60
C ALA A 76 -10.03 -12.79 -7.92
N PHE A 77 -10.65 -11.71 -8.42
CA PHE A 77 -11.96 -11.77 -9.05
C PHE A 77 -11.88 -12.59 -10.33
N ASN A 78 -12.68 -13.66 -10.43
CA ASN A 78 -12.77 -14.52 -11.60
C ASN A 78 -14.09 -14.32 -12.33
N PHE A 79 -14.01 -13.80 -13.56
CA PHE A 79 -15.15 -13.53 -14.41
C PHE A 79 -15.26 -14.58 -15.50
N ASP A 80 -16.33 -15.38 -15.45
CA ASP A 80 -16.74 -16.27 -16.54
C ASP A 80 -18.17 -15.95 -17.01
N GLY A 81 -18.37 -14.69 -17.41
CA GLY A 81 -19.65 -14.18 -17.91
C GLY A 81 -20.50 -13.40 -16.89
N GLY A 82 -20.05 -13.27 -15.63
CA GLY A 82 -20.60 -12.33 -14.65
C GLY A 82 -19.87 -11.00 -14.69
N TYR A 83 -20.31 -10.04 -13.87
CA TYR A 83 -19.62 -8.76 -13.72
C TYR A 83 -19.66 -8.28 -12.28
N PHE A 84 -18.80 -7.31 -11.96
CA PHE A 84 -18.76 -6.67 -10.66
C PHE A 84 -19.38 -5.27 -10.74
N LEU A 85 -20.12 -4.90 -9.70
CA LEU A 85 -20.67 -3.56 -9.52
C LEU A 85 -20.46 -3.12 -8.08
N SER A 86 -20.06 -1.87 -7.86
CA SER A 86 -20.06 -1.24 -6.54
C SER A 86 -20.69 0.15 -6.59
N GLY A 87 -20.82 0.80 -5.43
CA GLY A 87 -21.20 2.21 -5.37
C GLY A 87 -20.11 3.16 -5.91
N SER A 88 -20.42 4.47 -5.84
CA SER A 88 -19.57 5.54 -6.39
C SER A 88 -19.12 6.59 -5.36
N THR A 89 -19.19 6.28 -4.07
CA THR A 89 -18.87 7.24 -3.00
C THR A 89 -17.39 7.61 -3.06
N ASN A 90 -17.05 8.90 -3.04
CA ASN A 90 -15.67 9.41 -3.12
C ASN A 90 -14.87 9.06 -4.40
N LEU A 91 -15.47 8.38 -5.38
CA LEU A 91 -14.82 8.20 -6.68
C LEU A 91 -14.63 9.56 -7.36
N PRO A 92 -13.51 9.81 -8.05
CA PRO A 92 -13.26 11.09 -8.70
C PRO A 92 -14.30 11.42 -9.78
N ILE A 93 -14.83 12.64 -9.73
CA ILE A 93 -15.84 13.17 -10.66
C ILE A 93 -15.33 14.41 -11.38
N GLY A 94 -16.02 14.79 -12.46
CA GLY A 94 -15.67 15.93 -13.30
C GLY A 94 -14.22 15.85 -13.76
N ASN A 95 -13.52 16.98 -13.70
CA ASN A 95 -12.12 17.07 -14.06
C ASN A 95 -11.16 16.76 -12.89
N SER A 96 -11.60 16.15 -11.78
CA SER A 96 -10.78 16.02 -10.55
C SER A 96 -9.77 14.87 -10.62
N PRO A 97 -8.46 15.08 -10.38
CA PRO A 97 -7.38 14.12 -10.66
C PRO A 97 -7.66 12.69 -10.17
N ARG A 98 -7.13 11.70 -10.89
CA ARG A 98 -7.39 10.28 -10.59
C ARG A 98 -6.33 9.31 -11.08
N THR A 99 -6.32 8.13 -10.48
CA THR A 99 -5.62 6.94 -10.97
C THR A 99 -6.57 5.75 -10.85
N LEU A 100 -6.54 4.87 -11.85
CA LEU A 100 -7.12 3.53 -11.80
C LEU A 100 -6.02 2.54 -12.14
N GLU A 101 -5.80 1.54 -11.28
CA GLU A 101 -4.86 0.47 -11.53
C GLU A 101 -5.39 -0.88 -11.05
N PHE A 102 -4.92 -1.96 -11.69
CA PHE A 102 -5.25 -3.33 -11.34
C PHE A 102 -4.34 -4.31 -12.08
N TRP A 103 -4.31 -5.55 -11.60
CA TRP A 103 -3.76 -6.69 -12.30
C TRP A 103 -4.83 -7.40 -13.13
N VAL A 104 -4.46 -7.92 -14.31
CA VAL A 104 -5.35 -8.69 -15.18
C VAL A 104 -4.63 -9.89 -15.79
N ASN A 105 -5.36 -10.99 -15.95
CA ASN A 105 -4.92 -12.19 -16.66
C ASN A 105 -6.12 -12.89 -17.28
N GLY A 106 -6.02 -13.50 -18.46
CA GLY A 106 -7.06 -14.41 -18.91
C GLY A 106 -6.83 -15.00 -20.30
N PRO A 107 -7.35 -16.21 -20.55
CA PRO A 107 -7.20 -16.93 -21.83
C PRO A 107 -7.84 -16.20 -23.02
N ASN A 108 -8.76 -15.27 -22.75
CA ASN A 108 -9.61 -14.62 -23.74
C ASN A 108 -9.38 -13.10 -23.86
N MET A 109 -8.29 -12.56 -23.28
CA MET A 109 -7.89 -11.15 -23.44
C MET A 109 -7.73 -10.71 -24.90
N ALA A 110 -7.64 -11.69 -25.80
CA ALA A 110 -7.31 -11.52 -27.20
C ALA A 110 -8.49 -11.67 -28.18
N LEU A 111 -9.68 -12.03 -27.72
CA LEU A 111 -10.73 -12.56 -28.59
C LEU A 111 -11.76 -11.52 -29.06
N ALA A 112 -11.95 -10.41 -28.34
CA ALA A 112 -12.86 -9.33 -28.73
C ALA A 112 -12.63 -8.08 -27.88
N ASN A 113 -13.39 -7.02 -28.17
CA ASN A 113 -13.37 -5.79 -27.38
C ASN A 113 -14.06 -6.02 -26.03
N SER A 114 -13.39 -5.72 -24.93
CA SER A 114 -13.89 -5.94 -23.57
C SER A 114 -13.59 -4.76 -22.65
N PHE A 115 -14.59 -4.41 -21.83
CA PHE A 115 -14.40 -3.48 -20.73
C PHE A 115 -13.80 -4.22 -19.54
N LEU A 116 -12.67 -3.73 -19.03
CA LEU A 116 -12.01 -4.36 -17.88
C LEU A 116 -12.54 -3.78 -16.58
N ALA A 117 -12.32 -2.48 -16.35
CA ALA A 117 -12.76 -1.81 -15.15
C ALA A 117 -12.88 -0.30 -15.34
N GLY A 118 -13.70 0.34 -14.51
CA GLY A 118 -13.82 1.79 -14.44
C GLY A 118 -15.20 2.27 -14.02
N TRP A 119 -15.40 3.58 -14.10
CA TRP A 119 -16.66 4.26 -13.79
C TRP A 119 -16.92 5.39 -14.79
N GLY A 120 -18.15 5.88 -14.81
CA GLY A 120 -18.58 6.98 -15.68
C GLY A 120 -19.78 6.61 -16.54
N THR A 121 -20.05 7.44 -17.55
CA THR A 121 -21.21 7.25 -18.42
C THR A 121 -20.80 6.91 -19.84
N SER A 122 -21.46 5.89 -20.39
CA SER A 122 -21.49 5.64 -21.83
C SER A 122 -22.67 6.32 -22.53
N ASN A 123 -23.61 6.88 -21.76
CA ASN A 123 -24.82 7.50 -22.28
C ASN A 123 -24.57 8.96 -22.64
N GLY A 124 -24.96 9.35 -23.86
CA GLY A 124 -24.89 10.71 -24.37
C GLY A 124 -23.87 10.89 -25.49
N ILE A 125 -23.78 12.11 -26.00
CA ILE A 125 -22.69 12.49 -26.91
C ILE A 125 -21.41 12.46 -26.05
N ASN A 126 -20.36 11.79 -26.51
CA ASN A 126 -18.97 11.96 -26.08
C ASN A 126 -18.39 11.12 -24.90
N TYR A 127 -19.10 10.13 -24.34
CA TYR A 127 -18.54 9.08 -23.44
C TYR A 127 -17.53 9.56 -22.37
N GLN A 128 -18.03 9.92 -21.18
CA GLN A 128 -17.24 10.51 -20.08
C GLN A 128 -16.86 9.44 -19.04
N MET A 129 -15.90 8.60 -19.40
CA MET A 129 -15.49 7.44 -18.59
C MET A 129 -14.07 7.61 -18.04
N SER A 130 -13.85 7.04 -16.86
CA SER A 130 -12.54 6.78 -16.28
C SER A 130 -12.34 5.26 -16.29
N SER A 131 -11.78 4.70 -17.36
CA SER A 131 -11.76 3.25 -17.56
C SER A 131 -10.63 2.73 -18.42
N ILE A 132 -10.38 1.42 -18.29
CA ILE A 132 -9.44 0.66 -19.11
C ILE A 132 -10.21 -0.43 -19.87
N PHE A 133 -9.93 -0.55 -21.17
CA PHE A 133 -10.51 -1.53 -22.10
C PHE A 133 -9.42 -2.37 -22.76
N LEU A 134 -9.82 -3.52 -23.31
CA LEU A 134 -9.07 -4.28 -24.33
C LEU A 134 -9.79 -4.17 -25.67
N GLY A 135 -9.06 -3.82 -26.73
CA GLY A 135 -9.54 -3.83 -28.11
C GLY A 135 -10.50 -2.71 -28.51
N TRP A 136 -10.52 -2.39 -29.82
CA TRP A 136 -11.53 -1.52 -30.43
C TRP A 136 -11.66 -1.73 -31.96
N SER A 137 -12.80 -1.36 -32.57
CA SER A 137 -13.22 -1.67 -33.96
C SER A 137 -12.20 -1.53 -35.12
N GLN A 138 -11.13 -0.74 -35.00
CA GLN A 138 -10.05 -0.63 -35.99
C GLN A 138 -8.64 -0.95 -35.42
N TYR A 139 -8.55 -1.29 -34.13
CA TYR A 139 -7.31 -1.66 -33.44
C TYR A 139 -7.34 -3.16 -33.09
N PRO A 140 -6.17 -3.82 -32.98
CA PRO A 140 -6.13 -5.21 -32.52
C PRO A 140 -6.89 -5.37 -31.20
N SER A 141 -7.71 -6.43 -31.09
CA SER A 141 -8.49 -6.76 -29.88
C SER A 141 -7.67 -6.93 -28.60
N ARG A 142 -6.34 -6.93 -28.73
CA ARG A 142 -5.35 -7.26 -27.69
C ARG A 142 -4.65 -6.04 -27.11
N GLN A 143 -4.83 -4.85 -27.70
CA GLN A 143 -4.27 -3.61 -27.14
C GLN A 143 -5.17 -3.07 -26.05
N PHE A 144 -4.59 -2.68 -24.92
CA PHE A 144 -5.36 -1.98 -23.91
C PHE A 144 -5.38 -0.47 -24.18
N ALA A 145 -6.45 0.17 -23.75
CA ALA A 145 -6.64 1.60 -23.94
C ALA A 145 -7.34 2.22 -22.74
N PHE A 146 -6.97 3.46 -22.46
CA PHE A 146 -7.80 4.37 -21.68
C PHE A 146 -8.83 5.05 -22.57
N TRP A 147 -10.06 5.21 -22.08
CA TRP A 147 -11.11 5.95 -22.77
C TRP A 147 -11.68 7.07 -21.92
N GLY A 148 -11.61 8.31 -22.41
CA GLY A 148 -12.11 9.46 -21.66
C GLY A 148 -12.35 10.69 -22.53
N PHE A 149 -13.28 10.56 -23.47
CA PHE A 149 -13.74 11.63 -24.35
C PHE A 149 -12.68 12.15 -25.35
N GLY A 150 -12.40 11.42 -26.45
CA GLY A 150 -11.48 11.89 -27.51
C GLY A 150 -10.01 12.06 -27.07
N ALA A 151 -9.77 11.70 -25.81
CA ALA A 151 -8.54 11.66 -25.04
C ALA A 151 -7.92 10.26 -25.05
N ASP A 152 -8.37 9.39 -25.94
CA ASP A 152 -8.08 7.98 -25.93
C ASP A 152 -6.57 7.78 -26.00
N VAL A 153 -6.03 7.03 -25.04
CA VAL A 153 -4.61 6.66 -25.00
C VAL A 153 -4.55 5.17 -25.20
N ILE A 154 -3.86 4.75 -26.26
CA ILE A 154 -3.79 3.36 -26.68
C ILE A 154 -2.37 2.87 -26.43
N GLY A 155 -2.26 1.71 -25.79
CA GLY A 155 -1.00 1.00 -25.59
C GLY A 155 -0.53 0.30 -26.86
N ASN A 156 0.76 -0.03 -26.91
CA ASN A 156 1.34 -0.78 -28.02
C ASN A 156 1.36 -2.29 -27.75
N THR A 157 1.38 -2.67 -26.47
CA THR A 157 1.51 -4.04 -26.00
C THR A 157 0.24 -4.84 -26.28
N LEU A 158 0.44 -6.05 -26.80
CA LEU A 158 -0.63 -7.01 -26.99
C LEU A 158 -0.68 -7.90 -25.75
N LEU A 159 -1.84 -7.96 -25.10
CA LEU A 159 -2.07 -8.79 -23.92
C LEU A 159 -2.66 -10.13 -24.38
N ASP A 160 -1.81 -11.04 -24.85
CA ASP A 160 -2.22 -12.33 -25.45
C ASP A 160 -1.38 -13.53 -25.04
N ASP A 161 -0.65 -13.42 -23.92
CA ASP A 161 0.30 -14.42 -23.46
C ASP A 161 -0.19 -15.26 -22.26
N ASN A 162 -1.42 -15.02 -21.79
CA ASN A 162 -2.02 -15.66 -20.61
C ASN A 162 -1.19 -15.47 -19.33
N THR A 163 -0.50 -14.34 -19.22
CA THR A 163 0.24 -13.95 -18.02
C THR A 163 -0.43 -12.79 -17.31
N TRP A 164 0.00 -12.53 -16.08
CA TRP A 164 -0.45 -11.39 -15.30
C TRP A 164 0.20 -10.10 -15.80
N HIS A 165 -0.63 -9.11 -16.09
CA HIS A 165 -0.20 -7.75 -16.42
C HIS A 165 -0.77 -6.75 -15.44
N HIS A 166 0.06 -5.79 -15.02
CA HIS A 166 -0.40 -4.63 -14.27
C HIS A 166 -0.73 -3.50 -15.23
N LEU A 167 -1.96 -3.01 -15.20
CA LEU A 167 -2.42 -1.89 -16.02
C LEU A 167 -2.76 -0.72 -15.10
N ALA A 168 -2.32 0.48 -15.48
CA ALA A 168 -2.69 1.69 -14.77
C ALA A 168 -2.98 2.84 -15.74
N MET A 169 -3.85 3.76 -15.32
CA MET A 169 -4.01 5.08 -15.92
C MET A 169 -3.85 6.15 -14.84
N THR A 170 -3.26 7.29 -15.21
CA THR A 170 -3.21 8.48 -14.34
C THR A 170 -3.70 9.68 -15.13
N TYR A 171 -4.53 10.53 -14.50
CA TYR A 171 -4.96 11.80 -15.06
C TYR A 171 -4.90 12.90 -14.01
N ASP A 172 -4.09 13.93 -14.26
CA ASP A 172 -3.78 14.99 -13.29
C ASP A 172 -4.86 16.09 -13.16
N GLY A 173 -5.91 16.04 -13.99
CA GLY A 173 -7.02 17.00 -13.92
C GLY A 173 -6.63 18.45 -14.24
N THR A 174 -5.46 18.66 -14.85
CA THR A 174 -5.03 20.00 -15.28
C THR A 174 -5.78 20.46 -16.53
N ASP A 175 -5.60 21.73 -16.89
CA ASP A 175 -6.18 22.31 -18.10
C ASP A 175 -5.62 21.64 -19.39
N GLY A 176 -4.49 20.92 -19.32
CA GLY A 176 -4.06 20.01 -20.37
C GLY A 176 -4.67 18.62 -20.19
N LEU A 177 -4.98 17.94 -21.30
CA LEU A 177 -5.26 16.51 -21.19
C LEU A 177 -3.92 15.79 -20.97
N ASN A 178 -3.50 15.63 -19.70
CA ASN A 178 -2.31 14.89 -19.29
C ASN A 178 -2.70 13.51 -18.80
N LEU A 179 -3.06 12.65 -19.75
CA LEU A 179 -3.40 11.27 -19.44
C LEU A 179 -2.27 10.35 -19.81
N LYS A 180 -1.89 9.49 -18.87
CA LYS A 180 -0.84 8.48 -19.07
C LYS A 180 -1.40 7.11 -18.79
N ILE A 181 -0.93 6.12 -19.55
CA ILE A 181 -1.17 4.71 -19.27
C ILE A 181 0.15 3.98 -19.06
N TYR A 182 0.11 2.97 -18.21
CA TYR A 182 1.28 2.20 -17.81
C TYR A 182 1.01 0.71 -17.95
N HIS A 183 2.04 -0.02 -18.38
CA HIS A 183 2.05 -1.48 -18.41
C HIS A 183 3.22 -1.95 -17.55
N ASN A 184 2.93 -2.85 -16.60
CA ASN A 184 3.92 -3.43 -15.70
C ASN A 184 4.80 -2.35 -15.02
N GLY A 185 4.16 -1.28 -14.56
CA GLY A 185 4.80 -0.19 -13.83
C GLY A 185 5.55 0.82 -14.71
N ILE A 186 5.61 0.63 -16.03
CA ILE A 186 6.36 1.49 -16.96
C ILE A 186 5.39 2.29 -17.81
N LEU A 187 5.69 3.58 -18.02
CA LEU A 187 4.93 4.45 -18.91
C LEU A 187 4.93 3.88 -20.33
N GLU A 188 3.75 3.62 -20.89
CA GLU A 188 3.62 3.05 -22.21
C GLU A 188 3.18 4.06 -23.26
N SER A 189 2.20 4.91 -22.91
CA SER A 189 1.62 5.86 -23.83
C SER A 189 0.97 7.00 -23.06
N TYR A 190 0.79 8.14 -23.72
CA TYR A 190 0.15 9.30 -23.12
C TYR A 190 -0.55 10.15 -24.18
N ALA A 191 -1.58 10.86 -23.74
CA ALA A 191 -2.12 12.01 -24.46
C ALA A 191 -1.58 13.26 -23.80
N ASP A 192 -1.17 14.21 -24.64
CA ASP A 192 -0.84 15.58 -24.26
C ASP A 192 -1.47 16.47 -25.35
N ARG A 193 -2.63 17.08 -25.03
CA ARG A 193 -3.37 17.94 -25.97
C ARG A 193 -3.74 19.28 -25.31
N PRO A 194 -3.71 20.40 -26.06
CA PRO A 194 -4.14 21.71 -25.56
C PRO A 194 -5.60 21.72 -25.08
N HIS A 195 -5.86 22.51 -24.03
CA HIS A 195 -7.19 22.71 -23.43
C HIS A 195 -8.26 23.11 -24.46
N GLY A 196 -9.49 22.59 -24.29
CA GLY A 196 -10.68 23.04 -25.02
C GLY A 196 -11.09 22.20 -26.24
N ALA A 197 -10.29 21.21 -26.64
CA ALA A 197 -10.72 20.21 -27.62
C ALA A 197 -11.48 19.04 -26.96
N PHE A 198 -11.01 18.58 -25.80
CA PHE A 198 -11.51 17.39 -25.09
C PHE A 198 -11.12 17.45 -23.59
N THR A 199 -12.08 17.42 -22.65
CA THR A 199 -11.84 17.42 -21.19
C THR A 199 -12.62 16.29 -20.54
N LEU A 200 -11.95 15.38 -19.82
CA LEU A 200 -12.64 14.32 -19.09
C LEU A 200 -13.44 14.93 -17.93
N SER A 201 -14.74 14.68 -17.93
CA SER A 201 -15.72 15.18 -16.99
C SER A 201 -16.70 14.08 -16.59
N THR A 202 -16.21 13.11 -15.81
CA THR A 202 -16.99 11.96 -15.35
C THR A 202 -18.17 12.40 -14.49
N PRO A 203 -19.43 12.01 -14.79
CA PRO A 203 -20.58 12.44 -14.01
C PRO A 203 -20.58 11.92 -12.58
N ILE A 204 -21.28 12.61 -11.68
CA ILE A 204 -21.53 12.12 -10.33
C ILE A 204 -22.52 10.95 -10.33
N GLY A 205 -22.37 10.02 -9.38
CA GLY A 205 -23.32 8.92 -9.17
C GLY A 205 -23.19 7.79 -10.20
N THR A 206 -22.06 7.68 -10.89
CA THR A 206 -21.76 6.57 -11.77
C THR A 206 -20.99 5.50 -11.01
N ASP A 207 -21.62 4.35 -10.84
CA ASP A 207 -21.05 3.17 -10.17
C ASP A 207 -19.73 2.71 -10.80
N PHE A 208 -18.87 2.10 -9.98
CA PHE A 208 -17.69 1.40 -10.46
C PHE A 208 -18.05 -0.01 -10.88
N ILE A 209 -17.46 -0.43 -11.99
CA ILE A 209 -17.85 -1.65 -12.70
C ILE A 209 -16.59 -2.40 -13.13
N MET A 210 -16.62 -3.74 -13.11
CA MET A 210 -15.60 -4.58 -13.74
C MET A 210 -16.23 -5.68 -14.61
N ALA A 211 -15.52 -6.08 -15.67
CA ALA A 211 -15.86 -7.16 -16.59
C ALA A 211 -17.26 -7.07 -17.23
N PHE A 212 -17.87 -5.89 -17.21
CA PHE A 212 -19.19 -5.68 -17.77
C PHE A 212 -19.19 -5.89 -19.29
N ASN A 213 -20.33 -6.32 -19.83
CA ASN A 213 -20.49 -6.37 -21.27
C ASN A 213 -20.20 -4.96 -21.78
N SER A 214 -19.46 -4.83 -22.89
CA SER A 214 -19.14 -3.51 -23.43
C SER A 214 -20.41 -2.66 -23.38
N PHE A 215 -20.34 -1.47 -22.78
CA PHE A 215 -21.46 -0.52 -22.73
C PHE A 215 -21.93 -0.04 -24.13
N LEU A 216 -21.48 -0.75 -25.16
CA LEU A 216 -21.60 -0.60 -26.60
C LEU A 216 -22.52 -1.68 -27.20
N GLU A 217 -23.51 -2.21 -26.45
CA GLU A 217 -24.57 -3.04 -27.07
C GLU A 217 -25.18 -2.33 -28.29
N SER A 218 -25.19 -0.99 -28.30
CA SER A 218 -25.58 -0.14 -29.43
C SER A 218 -24.66 -0.21 -30.68
N PHE A 219 -23.47 -0.80 -30.60
CA PHE A 219 -22.52 -0.96 -31.71
C PHE A 219 -22.24 -2.43 -32.07
N GLY A 220 -22.94 -3.40 -31.45
CA GLY A 220 -23.10 -4.75 -31.97
C GLY A 220 -21.85 -5.65 -32.03
N GLY A 221 -20.86 -5.48 -31.14
CA GLY A 221 -19.64 -6.31 -31.23
C GLY A 221 -18.75 -6.49 -29.99
N GLY A 222 -19.09 -5.96 -28.81
CA GLY A 222 -18.27 -6.21 -27.62
C GLY A 222 -18.70 -7.45 -26.84
N GLN A 223 -17.74 -8.02 -26.10
CA GLN A 223 -17.93 -9.21 -25.28
C GLN A 223 -17.57 -8.91 -23.83
N ARG A 224 -18.20 -9.62 -22.91
CA ARG A 224 -17.78 -9.62 -21.50
C ARG A 224 -16.34 -10.09 -21.40
N PHE A 225 -15.61 -9.51 -20.47
CA PHE A 225 -14.29 -10.02 -20.13
C PHE A 225 -14.42 -11.40 -19.50
N HIS A 226 -13.60 -12.35 -19.94
CA HIS A 226 -13.47 -13.68 -19.34
C HIS A 226 -12.03 -13.88 -18.86
N GLY A 227 -11.83 -13.83 -17.55
CA GLY A 227 -10.52 -13.89 -16.94
C GLY A 227 -10.52 -13.39 -15.49
N LEU A 228 -9.33 -13.11 -15.01
CA LEU A 228 -9.01 -12.71 -13.65
C LEU A 228 -8.69 -11.22 -13.62
N ILE A 229 -9.25 -10.50 -12.65
CA ILE A 229 -8.84 -9.13 -12.28
C ILE A 229 -8.52 -9.14 -10.79
N ASP A 230 -7.43 -8.48 -10.41
CA ASP A 230 -6.91 -8.51 -9.06
C ASP A 230 -6.38 -7.14 -8.62
N GLU A 231 -6.36 -6.89 -7.31
CA GLU A 231 -5.79 -5.69 -6.69
C GLU A 231 -6.28 -4.37 -7.32
N VAL A 232 -7.60 -4.19 -7.41
CA VAL A 232 -8.21 -3.05 -8.10
C VAL A 232 -8.22 -1.83 -7.19
N ALA A 233 -7.51 -0.77 -7.57
CA ALA A 233 -7.36 0.43 -6.79
C ALA A 233 -7.76 1.70 -7.56
N VAL A 234 -8.43 2.61 -6.84
CA VAL A 234 -8.79 3.94 -7.32
C VAL A 234 -8.18 4.99 -6.42
N PHE A 235 -7.43 5.93 -6.99
CA PHE A 235 -6.91 7.09 -6.28
C PHE A 235 -7.59 8.38 -6.72
N ASN A 236 -7.77 9.32 -5.78
CA ASN A 236 -8.27 10.68 -6.03
C ASN A 236 -7.17 11.68 -6.42
N ARG A 237 -6.04 11.16 -6.88
CA ARG A 237 -4.92 11.92 -7.42
C ARG A 237 -4.27 11.14 -8.57
N ALA A 238 -3.49 11.83 -9.39
CA ALA A 238 -2.56 11.16 -10.29
C ALA A 238 -1.37 10.63 -9.48
N LEU A 239 -1.11 9.33 -9.56
CA LEU A 239 0.15 8.75 -9.09
C LEU A 239 1.31 9.21 -9.98
N SER A 240 2.48 9.39 -9.37
CA SER A 240 3.74 9.55 -10.10
C SER A 240 4.19 8.23 -10.71
N GLU A 241 5.09 8.30 -11.70
CA GLU A 241 5.62 7.10 -12.38
C GLU A 241 6.30 6.15 -11.38
N SER A 242 7.02 6.69 -10.40
CA SER A 242 7.63 5.91 -9.32
C SER A 242 6.61 5.24 -8.41
N GLU A 243 5.47 5.89 -8.15
CA GLU A 243 4.42 5.28 -7.33
C GLU A 243 3.73 4.14 -8.08
N VAL A 244 3.39 4.32 -9.37
CA VAL A 244 2.84 3.25 -10.20
C VAL A 244 3.82 2.07 -10.31
N TYR A 245 5.11 2.35 -10.47
CA TYR A 245 6.14 1.31 -10.47
C TYR A 245 6.20 0.56 -9.13
N GLN A 246 6.10 1.27 -8.01
CA GLN A 246 6.10 0.65 -6.68
C GLN A 246 4.88 -0.25 -6.48
N GLN A 247 3.67 0.15 -6.89
CA GLN A 247 2.48 -0.71 -6.79
C GLN A 247 2.58 -1.95 -7.66
N PHE A 248 3.16 -1.82 -8.86
CA PHE A 248 3.52 -2.98 -9.67
C PHE A 248 4.51 -3.91 -8.95
N GLN A 249 5.59 -3.39 -8.36
CA GLN A 249 6.55 -4.22 -7.62
C GLN A 249 5.91 -4.89 -6.41
N ASN A 250 4.99 -4.21 -5.72
CA ASN A 250 4.21 -4.78 -4.63
C ASN A 250 3.47 -6.05 -5.12
N GLY A 251 2.68 -5.93 -6.19
CA GLY A 251 1.98 -7.09 -6.76
C GLY A 251 2.93 -8.20 -7.25
N VAL A 252 4.09 -7.87 -7.82
CA VAL A 252 5.12 -8.88 -8.20
C VAL A 252 5.59 -9.70 -7.02
N HIS A 253 5.74 -9.07 -5.85
CA HIS A 253 6.16 -9.73 -4.61
C HIS A 253 4.99 -10.30 -3.80
N GLY A 254 3.76 -10.33 -4.35
CA GLY A 254 2.59 -10.84 -3.64
C GLY A 254 2.10 -9.92 -2.51
N GLN A 255 2.32 -8.61 -2.65
CA GLN A 255 2.05 -7.60 -1.62
C GLN A 255 0.82 -6.78 -1.98
N SER A 256 -0.04 -6.55 -0.98
CA SER A 256 -1.13 -5.57 -1.06
C SER A 256 -0.60 -4.13 -1.12
N TYR A 257 -1.41 -3.20 -1.63
CA TYR A 257 -1.08 -1.77 -1.65
C TYR A 257 -1.15 -1.12 -0.27
N CYS A 258 -1.99 -1.67 0.61
CA CYS A 258 -2.03 -1.31 2.02
C CYS A 258 -1.26 -2.33 2.85
N VAL A 259 -0.49 -1.87 3.82
CA VAL A 259 0.33 -2.71 4.71
C VAL A 259 -0.19 -2.64 6.15
N VAL A 260 0.02 -3.70 6.93
CA VAL A 260 -0.45 -3.73 8.33
C VAL A 260 0.32 -2.68 9.14
N ALA A 261 -0.39 -1.80 9.82
CA ALA A 261 0.23 -0.85 10.72
C ALA A 261 0.57 -1.52 12.05
N VAL A 262 1.85 -1.55 12.41
CA VAL A 262 2.34 -2.10 13.68
C VAL A 262 2.89 -1.00 14.57
N ALA A 263 2.67 -1.14 15.88
CA ALA A 263 3.35 -0.31 16.85
C ALA A 263 4.81 -0.74 16.97
N ILE A 264 5.73 0.22 16.99
CA ILE A 264 7.15 -0.05 17.25
C ILE A 264 7.63 0.83 18.39
N ASP A 265 8.64 0.36 19.11
CA ASP A 265 9.38 1.15 20.09
C ASP A 265 10.86 1.16 19.73
N ILE A 266 11.34 2.28 19.21
CA ILE A 266 12.76 2.50 18.95
C ILE A 266 13.43 2.77 20.28
N LYS A 267 14.54 2.09 20.56
CA LYS A 267 15.24 2.12 21.85
C LYS A 267 14.28 1.79 23.02
N PRO A 268 13.76 0.54 23.07
CA PRO A 268 12.82 0.14 24.10
C PRO A 268 13.23 0.51 25.53
N GLY A 269 12.29 1.10 26.28
CA GLY A 269 12.52 1.57 27.66
C GLY A 269 13.17 2.96 27.79
N SER A 270 13.33 3.67 26.68
CA SER A 270 13.74 5.08 26.63
C SER A 270 12.58 5.95 26.14
N ASP A 271 12.45 7.16 26.68
CA ASP A 271 11.65 8.25 26.07
C ASP A 271 12.28 9.58 26.53
N PRO A 272 12.82 10.41 25.63
CA PRO A 272 12.80 10.26 24.17
C PRO A 272 13.82 9.24 23.65
N ASN A 273 13.60 8.78 22.42
CA ASN A 273 14.39 7.76 21.73
C ASN A 273 15.67 8.34 21.13
N CYS A 274 16.53 8.91 21.99
CA CYS A 274 17.74 9.57 21.52
C CYS A 274 18.88 8.57 21.32
N PHE A 275 19.55 8.69 20.17
CA PHE A 275 20.77 7.97 19.82
C PHE A 275 21.70 8.84 18.96
N ASN A 276 22.99 8.49 19.02
CA ASN A 276 24.01 9.03 18.13
C ASN A 276 24.18 8.03 16.97
N TYR A 277 24.29 8.54 15.75
CA TYR A 277 24.58 7.77 14.55
C TYR A 277 26.07 7.92 14.25
N ASN A 278 26.84 6.86 14.43
CA ASN A 278 28.30 6.92 14.33
C ASN A 278 28.92 5.69 13.67
N ASP A 279 28.13 4.95 12.88
CA ASP A 279 28.60 3.83 12.06
C ASP A 279 29.13 2.61 12.84
N HIS A 280 28.99 2.62 14.16
CA HIS A 280 29.62 1.63 15.03
C HIS A 280 28.62 0.91 15.96
N GLY A 281 27.38 1.37 15.99
CA GLY A 281 26.35 0.92 16.93
C GLY A 281 25.39 -0.13 16.40
N VAL A 282 24.30 -0.23 17.16
CA VAL A 282 23.01 -0.79 16.75
C VAL A 282 21.91 0.10 17.30
N ILE A 283 20.80 0.17 16.59
CA ILE A 283 19.57 0.81 17.07
C ILE A 283 18.61 -0.33 17.43
N PRO A 284 18.38 -0.63 18.72
CA PRO A 284 17.40 -1.62 19.12
C PRO A 284 16.00 -1.11 18.78
N VAL A 285 15.17 -1.95 18.17
CA VAL A 285 13.76 -1.64 17.86
C VAL A 285 12.90 -2.83 18.26
N ALA A 286 11.85 -2.60 19.04
CA ALA A 286 10.82 -3.59 19.28
C ALA A 286 9.68 -3.40 18.28
N ILE A 287 9.31 -4.47 17.58
CA ILE A 287 8.08 -4.58 16.80
C ILE A 287 7.06 -5.23 17.73
N LEU A 288 6.06 -4.47 18.15
CA LEU A 288 5.19 -4.88 19.25
C LEU A 288 4.08 -5.81 18.77
N GLY A 289 3.92 -6.92 19.47
CA GLY A 289 2.82 -7.86 19.29
C GLY A 289 1.49 -7.27 19.72
N SER A 290 0.39 -7.85 19.24
CA SER A 290 -0.96 -7.49 19.66
C SER A 290 -1.96 -8.58 19.31
N SER A 291 -3.24 -8.38 19.64
CA SER A 291 -4.32 -9.27 19.21
C SER A 291 -4.53 -9.32 17.69
N PHE A 292 -3.93 -8.40 16.93
CA PHE A 292 -4.08 -8.30 15.47
C PHE A 292 -2.77 -8.56 14.70
N PHE A 293 -1.64 -8.64 15.40
CA PHE A 293 -0.33 -8.84 14.80
C PHE A 293 0.53 -9.72 15.70
N ASP A 294 0.91 -10.89 15.20
CA ASP A 294 1.83 -11.80 15.88
C ASP A 294 3.27 -11.46 15.45
N ALA A 295 3.99 -10.72 16.29
CA ALA A 295 5.36 -10.30 15.99
C ALA A 295 6.35 -11.47 15.91
N THR A 296 6.00 -12.65 16.46
CA THR A 296 6.83 -13.86 16.32
C THR A 296 6.87 -14.40 14.89
N GLN A 297 5.90 -14.00 14.06
CA GLN A 297 5.84 -14.35 12.65
C GLN A 297 6.61 -13.36 11.78
N VAL A 298 7.25 -12.33 12.30
CA VAL A 298 8.08 -11.43 11.48
C VAL A 298 9.31 -12.17 10.96
N ASP A 299 9.62 -11.97 9.67
CA ASP A 299 10.89 -12.40 9.07
C ASP A 299 11.94 -11.29 9.29
N PRO A 300 12.93 -11.47 10.19
CA PRO A 300 13.89 -10.42 10.50
C PRO A 300 14.79 -10.04 9.31
N ASP A 301 14.93 -10.89 8.29
CA ASP A 301 15.76 -10.59 7.10
C ASP A 301 15.13 -9.52 6.21
N THR A 302 13.82 -9.32 6.34
CA THR A 302 13.06 -8.34 5.57
C THR A 302 12.91 -6.99 6.29
N VAL A 303 13.32 -6.92 7.55
CA VAL A 303 13.10 -5.74 8.40
C VAL A 303 14.10 -4.63 8.06
N LEU A 304 13.56 -3.44 7.76
CA LEU A 304 14.30 -2.24 7.45
C LEU A 304 13.83 -1.07 8.31
N LEU A 305 14.75 -0.31 8.92
CA LEU A 305 14.45 0.97 9.57
C LEU A 305 15.06 2.11 8.75
N ASN A 306 14.22 2.92 8.09
CA ASN A 306 14.67 3.91 7.10
C ASN A 306 15.68 3.32 6.07
N GLY A 307 15.49 2.05 5.69
CA GLY A 307 16.38 1.32 4.77
C GLY A 307 17.59 0.62 5.42
N GLN A 308 17.84 0.83 6.71
CA GLN A 308 18.88 0.10 7.45
C GLN A 308 18.42 -1.30 7.83
N VAL A 309 19.29 -2.29 7.61
CA VAL A 309 18.99 -3.72 7.83
C VAL A 309 19.22 -4.16 9.28
N VAL A 310 18.62 -5.28 9.67
CA VAL A 310 18.96 -5.98 10.91
C VAL A 310 20.42 -6.43 10.88
N LYS A 311 21.19 -6.12 11.92
CA LYS A 311 22.60 -6.48 12.01
C LYS A 311 22.78 -7.97 12.16
N ALA A 312 23.70 -8.55 11.39
CA ALA A 312 24.11 -9.94 11.55
C ALA A 312 25.28 -10.09 12.55
N ALA A 313 25.24 -11.13 13.38
CA ALA A 313 26.25 -11.43 14.38
C ALA A 313 27.32 -12.41 13.87
N GLY A 314 28.59 -12.01 14.01
CA GLY A 314 29.75 -12.89 13.86
C GLY A 314 29.84 -13.57 12.50
N LYS A 315 30.48 -14.75 12.46
CA LYS A 315 30.69 -15.52 11.22
C LYS A 315 29.48 -16.36 10.78
N SER A 316 28.47 -16.50 11.64
CA SER A 316 27.28 -17.32 11.36
C SER A 316 26.20 -16.56 10.60
N ASN A 317 26.40 -15.26 10.34
CA ASN A 317 25.40 -14.36 9.73
C ASN A 317 24.01 -14.44 10.40
N LYS A 318 23.97 -14.76 11.70
CA LYS A 318 22.70 -14.84 12.42
C LYS A 318 22.23 -13.43 12.71
N LEU A 319 21.06 -13.07 12.22
CA LEU A 319 20.45 -11.76 12.51
C LEU A 319 20.25 -11.58 14.01
N LEU A 320 20.59 -10.39 14.50
CA LEU A 320 20.41 -9.99 15.89
C LEU A 320 18.94 -9.64 16.13
N ALA A 321 18.17 -10.68 16.41
CA ALA A 321 16.78 -10.59 16.79
C ALA A 321 16.45 -11.57 17.92
N HIS A 322 15.54 -11.19 18.81
CA HIS A 322 15.01 -12.05 19.87
C HIS A 322 13.57 -11.66 20.23
N THR A 323 12.85 -12.60 20.83
CA THR A 323 11.47 -12.37 21.28
C THR A 323 11.45 -12.03 22.76
N GLU A 324 10.65 -11.02 23.13
CA GLU A 324 10.47 -10.55 24.51
C GLU A 324 9.14 -9.79 24.60
N ASP A 325 8.41 -9.88 25.71
CA ASP A 325 7.28 -9.00 26.00
C ASP A 325 7.82 -7.68 26.61
N VAL A 326 8.17 -6.74 25.73
CA VAL A 326 8.88 -5.50 26.05
C VAL A 326 8.00 -4.56 26.86
N ASN A 327 6.73 -4.44 26.49
CA ASN A 327 5.79 -3.51 27.13
C ASN A 327 4.97 -4.15 28.28
N THR A 328 5.07 -5.48 28.46
CA THR A 328 4.39 -6.26 29.50
C THR A 328 2.87 -6.31 29.28
N ASP A 329 2.43 -6.38 28.03
CA ASP A 329 1.02 -6.47 27.65
C ASP A 329 0.53 -7.92 27.44
N GLY A 330 1.44 -8.89 27.52
CA GLY A 330 1.15 -10.32 27.38
C GLY A 330 1.19 -10.83 25.95
N PHE A 331 1.57 -10.00 24.97
CA PHE A 331 1.93 -10.42 23.62
C PHE A 331 3.46 -10.47 23.48
N ASP A 332 3.94 -11.44 22.71
CA ASP A 332 5.36 -11.55 22.41
C ASP A 332 5.74 -10.49 21.36
N ASP A 333 6.76 -9.68 21.63
CA ASP A 333 7.33 -8.70 20.68
C ASP A 333 8.58 -9.26 20.00
N LEU A 334 8.90 -8.75 18.81
CA LEU A 334 10.19 -9.02 18.18
C LEU A 334 11.13 -7.82 18.38
N VAL A 335 12.22 -8.02 19.11
CA VAL A 335 13.28 -7.03 19.25
C VAL A 335 14.39 -7.31 18.24
N VAL A 336 14.64 -6.36 17.34
CA VAL A 336 15.71 -6.41 16.36
C VAL A 336 16.80 -5.38 16.68
N GLN A 337 18.04 -5.67 16.32
CA GLN A 337 19.16 -4.74 16.41
C GLN A 337 19.51 -4.24 15.00
N ILE A 338 19.05 -3.05 14.65
CA ILE A 338 19.31 -2.44 13.34
C ILE A 338 20.77 -1.99 13.27
N ALA A 339 21.44 -2.27 12.16
CA ALA A 339 22.79 -1.79 11.91
C ALA A 339 22.78 -0.27 11.66
N ASP A 340 23.41 0.48 12.55
CA ASP A 340 23.62 1.91 12.34
C ASP A 340 24.60 2.13 11.18
N SER A 341 24.18 2.89 10.18
CA SER A 341 24.93 3.26 8.98
C SER A 341 24.90 4.78 8.79
N ASP A 342 26.05 5.39 8.56
CA ASP A 342 26.26 6.82 8.40
C ASP A 342 25.50 7.35 7.19
N GLY A 343 25.05 8.60 7.30
CA GLY A 343 24.27 9.30 6.29
C GLY A 343 22.78 8.92 6.23
N THR A 344 22.29 7.97 7.04
CA THR A 344 20.84 7.67 7.10
C THR A 344 20.06 8.72 7.88
N TYR A 345 20.62 9.22 8.98
CA TYR A 345 19.97 10.17 9.88
C TYR A 345 20.71 11.50 9.91
N GLN A 346 19.98 12.59 10.16
CA GLN A 346 20.50 13.94 10.29
C GLN A 346 19.95 14.63 11.55
N THR A 347 20.72 15.56 12.11
CA THR A 347 20.24 16.38 13.23
C THR A 347 18.97 17.13 12.82
N GLY A 348 17.87 16.87 13.53
CA GLY A 348 16.55 17.43 13.23
C GLY A 348 15.51 16.38 12.81
N ASP A 349 15.94 15.17 12.45
CA ASP A 349 15.02 14.06 12.22
C ASP A 349 14.22 13.77 13.49
N ALA A 350 12.91 13.66 13.33
CA ALA A 350 11.95 13.52 14.44
C ALA A 350 11.25 12.17 14.47
N THR A 351 11.30 11.40 13.38
CA THR A 351 10.63 10.10 13.24
C THR A 351 11.46 9.15 12.40
N ALA A 352 11.36 7.85 12.68
CA ALA A 352 11.85 6.80 11.79
C ALA A 352 10.75 5.77 11.51
N THR A 353 10.76 5.23 10.30
CA THR A 353 9.79 4.26 9.81
C THR A 353 10.46 2.91 9.63
N LEU A 354 9.84 1.88 10.22
CA LEU A 354 10.24 0.49 10.07
C LEU A 354 9.27 -0.19 9.08
N THR A 355 9.82 -0.96 8.14
CA THR A 355 9.06 -1.83 7.24
C THR A 355 9.56 -3.27 7.36
N GLY A 356 8.72 -4.23 6.99
CA GLY A 356 9.11 -5.64 6.95
C GLY A 356 7.99 -6.55 6.49
N LYS A 357 8.27 -7.85 6.50
CA LYS A 357 7.32 -8.92 6.16
C LYS A 357 7.21 -9.94 7.27
N THR A 358 6.05 -10.57 7.39
CA THR A 358 5.92 -11.82 8.12
C THR A 358 6.45 -13.00 7.30
N LEU A 359 6.66 -14.14 7.94
CA LEU A 359 7.03 -15.42 7.32
C LEU A 359 5.98 -15.91 6.31
N SER A 360 4.73 -15.43 6.42
CA SER A 360 3.67 -15.69 5.44
C SER A 360 3.67 -14.69 4.28
N GLY A 361 4.58 -13.71 4.28
CA GLY A 361 4.72 -12.68 3.26
C GLY A 361 3.94 -11.39 3.50
N LEU A 362 3.17 -11.29 4.60
CA LEU A 362 2.35 -10.13 4.92
C LEU A 362 3.21 -8.91 5.24
N ASP A 363 3.02 -7.82 4.51
CA ASP A 363 3.74 -6.57 4.75
C ASP A 363 3.22 -5.81 5.95
N PHE A 364 4.15 -5.20 6.67
CA PHE A 364 3.84 -4.31 7.78
C PHE A 364 4.73 -3.07 7.80
N GLN A 365 4.22 -2.03 8.45
CA GLN A 365 4.94 -0.78 8.67
C GLN A 365 4.66 -0.24 10.06
N GLY A 366 5.69 0.26 10.74
CA GLY A 366 5.57 1.03 11.98
C GLY A 366 6.34 2.34 11.89
N THR A 367 5.98 3.31 12.73
CA THR A 367 6.72 4.57 12.84
C THR A 367 6.78 4.98 14.30
N ASP A 368 7.92 5.54 14.69
CA ASP A 368 8.14 6.01 16.05
C ASP A 368 8.98 7.29 16.05
N SER A 369 8.87 8.06 17.13
CA SER A 369 9.63 9.28 17.32
C SER A 369 11.09 8.96 17.64
N ILE A 370 12.00 9.83 17.18
CA ILE A 370 13.43 9.75 17.45
C ILE A 370 13.98 11.14 17.77
N CYS A 371 15.17 11.18 18.36
CA CYS A 371 15.96 12.40 18.47
C CYS A 371 17.42 12.08 18.19
N ILE A 372 18.00 12.81 17.25
CA ILE A 372 19.40 12.63 16.88
C ILE A 372 20.29 13.48 17.79
N VAL A 373 21.18 12.83 18.55
CA VAL A 373 22.17 13.51 19.40
C VAL A 373 23.57 13.42 18.79
N PRO A 374 24.41 14.48 18.90
CA PRO A 374 25.76 14.50 18.34
C PRO A 374 26.74 13.48 18.93
#